data_AF-A0A7C6WJ78-F1
#
_entry.id   AF-A0A7C6WJ78-F1
#
_cell.length_a   1.000
_cell.length_b   1.000
_cell.length_c   1.000
_cell.angle_alpha   90.00
_cell.angle_beta   90.00
_cell.angle_gamma   90.00
#
_symmetry.space_group_name_H-M   'P 1'
#
loop_
_entity.id
_entity.type
_entity.pdbx_description
1 polymer ?
#
loop_
_entity_poly.entity_id
_entity_poly.type
_entity_poly.pdbx_seq_one_letter_code
_entity_poly.pdbx_strand_id
1 'polypeptide(L)'
;MAPRNVDPMSRLQKSIRDKKRQHRKLVMKRILIVLIAVLSVVSIVVFAFWYDQSEHSKILSMTVINNRFVSSEEVIDELELKVGQRIYTLSKTKVEEKINTEGLVERVDVKRKLFEQHLDIVVTEKPILAYSDLNEQQFIVYAADGSTKIFENSRKDLKSDLIYLNVNDSELATRVILALAGMDPIILKNVSEATIAPVSYDQQLLQL
;
A
#
# COMPACT_ATOMS: atom_id res chain seq x y z
N MET A 1 -47.18 -78.67 7.20
CA MET A 1 -46.07 -78.04 6.44
C MET A 1 -44.80 -78.14 7.27
N ALA A 2 -43.91 -79.08 6.95
CA ALA A 2 -42.64 -79.24 7.65
C ALA A 2 -41.67 -78.08 7.33
N PRO A 3 -40.85 -77.61 8.28
CA PRO A 3 -39.88 -76.55 8.02
C PRO A 3 -38.84 -77.06 7.01
N ARG A 4 -38.66 -76.29 5.93
CA ARG A 4 -37.65 -76.53 4.89
C ARG A 4 -36.28 -76.66 5.57
N ASN A 5 -35.71 -77.87 5.58
CA ASN A 5 -34.37 -78.13 6.10
C ASN A 5 -33.36 -77.39 5.21
N VAL A 6 -32.92 -76.22 5.66
CA VAL A 6 -31.92 -75.40 4.96
C VAL A 6 -30.55 -75.80 5.47
N ASP A 7 -29.78 -76.44 4.60
CA ASP A 7 -28.43 -76.93 4.85
C ASP A 7 -27.55 -75.85 5.52
N PRO A 8 -26.95 -76.10 6.69
CA PRO A 8 -26.07 -75.16 7.39
C PRO A 8 -24.91 -74.66 6.50
N MET A 9 -24.42 -75.47 5.57
CA MET A 9 -23.38 -75.08 4.62
C MET A 9 -23.85 -73.98 3.65
N SER A 10 -25.12 -74.01 3.24
CA SER A 10 -25.71 -73.00 2.36
C SER A 10 -25.81 -71.62 3.04
N ARG A 11 -26.09 -71.59 4.35
CA ARG A 11 -26.17 -70.35 5.15
C ARG A 11 -24.78 -69.73 5.34
N LEU A 12 -23.77 -70.56 5.59
CA LEU A 12 -22.37 -70.15 5.68
C LEU A 12 -21.85 -69.60 4.34
N GLN A 13 -22.14 -70.28 3.23
CA GLN A 13 -21.75 -69.78 1.90
C GLN A 13 -22.41 -68.43 1.57
N LYS A 14 -23.68 -68.23 1.96
CA LYS A 14 -24.39 -66.96 1.77
C LYS A 14 -23.79 -65.84 2.63
N SER A 15 -23.50 -66.08 3.90
CA SER A 15 -22.91 -65.07 4.80
C SER A 15 -21.49 -64.66 4.36
N ILE A 16 -20.66 -65.62 3.89
CA ILE A 16 -19.34 -65.33 3.30
C ILE A 16 -19.47 -64.48 2.03
N ARG A 17 -20.43 -64.81 1.16
CA ARG A 17 -20.72 -64.05 -0.07
C ARG A 17 -21.18 -62.62 0.24
N ASP A 18 -22.05 -62.46 1.22
CA ASP A 18 -22.57 -61.16 1.65
C ASP A 18 -21.49 -60.31 2.30
N LYS A 19 -20.63 -60.88 3.15
CA LYS A 19 -19.47 -60.20 3.77
C LYS A 19 -18.46 -59.76 2.72
N LYS A 20 -18.18 -60.60 1.70
CA LYS A 20 -17.33 -60.26 0.54
C LYS A 20 -17.95 -59.13 -0.30
N ARG A 21 -19.27 -59.12 -0.48
CA ARG A 21 -19.99 -58.04 -1.19
C ARG A 21 -19.96 -56.72 -0.42
N GLN A 22 -20.14 -56.75 0.90
CA GLN A 22 -20.04 -55.56 1.76
C GLN A 22 -18.62 -55.00 1.76
N HIS A 23 -17.59 -55.85 1.88
CA HIS A 23 -16.20 -55.44 1.78
C HIS A 23 -15.89 -54.78 0.44
N ARG A 24 -16.34 -55.36 -0.69
CA ARG A 24 -16.19 -54.77 -2.02
C ARG A 24 -16.87 -53.40 -2.14
N LYS A 25 -18.07 -53.24 -1.57
CA LYS A 25 -18.78 -51.95 -1.53
C LYS A 25 -18.01 -50.89 -0.73
N LEU A 26 -17.45 -51.25 0.43
CA LEU A 26 -16.64 -50.35 1.25
C LEU A 26 -15.34 -49.93 0.55
N VAL A 27 -14.66 -50.87 -0.10
CA VAL A 27 -13.45 -50.59 -0.90
C VAL A 27 -13.79 -49.70 -2.09
N MET A 28 -14.85 -49.99 -2.85
CA MET A 28 -15.28 -49.13 -3.96
C MET A 28 -15.69 -47.73 -3.51
N LYS A 29 -16.38 -47.59 -2.36
CA LYS A 29 -16.68 -46.27 -1.79
C LYS A 29 -15.42 -45.50 -1.44
N ARG A 30 -14.41 -46.16 -0.84
CA ARG A 30 -13.11 -45.54 -0.54
C ARG A 30 -12.39 -45.11 -1.82
N ILE A 31 -12.35 -45.96 -2.85
CA ILE A 31 -11.76 -45.63 -4.15
C ILE A 31 -12.48 -44.43 -4.78
N LEU A 32 -13.82 -44.41 -4.74
CA LEU A 32 -14.61 -43.29 -5.26
C LEU A 32 -14.31 -41.98 -4.52
N ILE A 33 -14.23 -42.02 -3.18
CA ILE A 33 -13.89 -40.84 -2.37
C ILE A 33 -12.48 -40.34 -2.72
N VAL A 34 -11.50 -41.25 -2.83
CA VAL A 34 -10.13 -40.89 -3.22
C VAL A 34 -10.11 -40.31 -4.64
N LEU A 35 -10.84 -40.90 -5.58
CA LEU A 35 -10.93 -40.42 -6.95
C LEU A 35 -11.57 -39.03 -7.03
N ILE A 36 -12.64 -38.78 -6.27
CA ILE A 36 -13.26 -37.46 -6.15
C ILE A 36 -12.29 -36.46 -5.52
N ALA A 37 -11.58 -36.85 -4.45
CA ALA A 37 -10.59 -35.99 -3.81
C ALA A 37 -9.47 -35.60 -4.78
N VAL A 38 -8.91 -36.57 -5.51
CA VAL A 38 -7.88 -36.31 -6.52
C VAL A 38 -8.42 -35.40 -7.64
N LEU A 39 -9.61 -35.68 -8.17
CA LEU A 39 -10.23 -34.84 -9.19
C LEU A 39 -10.49 -33.42 -8.68
N SER A 40 -10.91 -33.26 -7.42
CA SER A 40 -11.12 -31.93 -6.84
C SER A 40 -9.81 -31.14 -6.73
N VAL A 41 -8.72 -31.77 -6.30
CA VAL A 41 -7.41 -31.12 -6.22
C VAL A 41 -6.93 -30.71 -7.60
N VAL A 42 -7.01 -31.61 -8.58
CA VAL A 42 -6.64 -31.30 -9.98
C VAL A 42 -7.49 -30.15 -10.52
N SER A 43 -8.80 -30.17 -10.27
CA SER A 43 -9.70 -29.11 -10.73
C SER A 43 -9.36 -27.76 -10.10
N ILE A 44 -9.02 -27.71 -8.82
CA ILE A 44 -8.60 -26.48 -8.14
C ILE A 44 -7.30 -25.94 -8.74
N VAL A 45 -6.32 -26.81 -9.00
CA VAL A 45 -5.03 -26.40 -9.59
C VAL A 45 -5.22 -25.85 -10.99
N VAL A 46 -6.00 -26.53 -11.84
CA VAL A 46 -6.31 -26.05 -13.20
C VAL A 46 -7.04 -24.71 -13.15
N PHE A 47 -8.03 -24.57 -12.25
CA PHE A 47 -8.76 -23.31 -12.08
C PHE A 47 -7.84 -22.16 -11.63
N ALA A 48 -6.96 -22.41 -10.65
CA ALA A 48 -6.01 -21.43 -10.18
C ALA A 48 -5.05 -20.97 -11.28
N PHE A 49 -4.55 -21.91 -12.11
CA PHE A 49 -3.71 -21.59 -13.25
C PHE A 49 -4.43 -20.73 -14.29
N TRP A 50 -5.69 -21.06 -14.58
CA TRP A 50 -6.50 -20.29 -15.54
C TRP A 50 -6.82 -18.89 -15.00
N TYR A 51 -7.13 -18.79 -13.70
CA TYR A 51 -7.36 -17.52 -13.02
C TYR A 51 -6.10 -16.64 -13.04
N ASP A 52 -4.91 -17.22 -12.84
CA ASP A 52 -3.65 -16.47 -12.88
C ASP A 52 -3.39 -15.79 -14.24
N GLN A 53 -3.78 -16.44 -15.32
CA GLN A 53 -3.64 -15.88 -16.67
C GLN A 53 -4.75 -14.88 -17.02
N SER A 54 -5.86 -14.90 -16.28
CA SER A 54 -7.01 -14.02 -16.50
C SER A 54 -6.70 -12.57 -16.09
N GLU A 55 -7.33 -11.62 -16.79
CA GLU A 55 -7.29 -10.20 -16.42
C GLU A 55 -7.86 -9.95 -15.02
N HIS A 56 -8.81 -10.77 -14.57
CA HIS A 56 -9.44 -10.66 -13.25
C HIS A 56 -8.49 -10.81 -12.05
N SER A 57 -7.28 -11.30 -12.28
CA SER A 57 -6.24 -11.45 -11.25
C SER A 57 -5.27 -10.27 -11.20
N LYS A 58 -5.39 -9.33 -12.15
CA LYS A 58 -4.47 -8.21 -12.35
C LYS A 58 -5.05 -6.91 -11.80
N ILE A 59 -4.17 -5.94 -11.53
CA ILE A 59 -4.57 -4.58 -11.17
C ILE A 59 -5.06 -3.88 -12.43
N LEU A 60 -6.30 -3.42 -12.40
CA LEU A 60 -6.92 -2.66 -13.49
C LEU A 60 -6.69 -1.15 -13.30
N SER A 61 -6.81 -0.66 -12.07
CA SER A 61 -6.67 0.76 -11.76
C SER A 61 -6.15 1.00 -10.34
N MET A 62 -5.57 2.17 -10.14
CA MET A 62 -5.00 2.62 -8.88
C MET A 62 -5.48 4.03 -8.60
N THR A 63 -5.67 4.38 -7.32
CA THR A 63 -6.00 5.74 -6.92
C THR A 63 -5.17 6.13 -5.71
N VAL A 64 -4.50 7.27 -5.82
CA VAL A 64 -3.74 7.87 -4.74
C VAL A 64 -4.64 8.90 -4.04
N ILE A 65 -4.67 8.83 -2.72
CA ILE A 65 -5.57 9.61 -1.87
C ILE A 65 -4.72 10.39 -0.87
N ASN A 66 -5.12 11.63 -0.56
CA ASN A 66 -4.45 12.55 0.37
C ASN A 66 -3.03 12.95 -0.05
N ASN A 67 -2.81 13.16 -1.36
CA ASN A 67 -1.54 13.60 -1.93
C ASN A 67 -1.63 15.03 -2.46
N ARG A 68 -1.48 16.04 -1.58
CA ARG A 68 -1.54 17.46 -1.97
C ARG A 68 -0.21 17.95 -2.57
N PHE A 69 0.89 17.59 -1.93
CA PHE A 69 2.25 18.01 -2.25
C PHE A 69 3.05 16.94 -3.04
N VAL A 70 2.53 15.72 -3.20
CA VAL A 70 3.12 14.71 -4.10
C VAL A 70 2.16 14.32 -5.21
N SER A 71 2.67 14.05 -6.41
CA SER A 71 1.80 13.60 -7.51
C SER A 71 1.47 12.13 -7.36
N SER A 72 0.32 11.72 -7.92
CA SER A 72 -0.10 10.32 -7.88
C SER A 72 0.90 9.42 -8.61
N GLU A 73 1.45 9.91 -9.73
CA GLU A 73 2.42 9.21 -10.56
C GLU A 73 3.73 8.98 -9.80
N GLU A 74 4.23 10.00 -9.10
CA GLU A 74 5.45 9.92 -8.31
C GLU A 74 5.33 8.86 -7.21
N VAL A 75 4.20 8.85 -6.49
CA VAL A 75 3.92 7.84 -5.46
C VAL A 75 3.83 6.43 -6.07
N ILE A 76 3.16 6.28 -7.22
CA ILE A 76 3.01 4.98 -7.88
C ILE A 76 4.36 4.45 -8.37
N ASP A 77 5.19 5.32 -8.94
CA ASP A 77 6.52 4.98 -9.45
C ASP A 77 7.47 4.61 -8.32
N GLU A 78 7.45 5.35 -7.21
CA GLU A 78 8.25 5.08 -6.01
C GLU A 78 7.89 3.74 -5.35
N LEU A 79 6.61 3.39 -5.32
CA LEU A 79 6.13 2.11 -4.82
C LEU A 79 6.37 0.95 -5.82
N GLU A 80 6.87 1.26 -7.02
CA GLU A 80 7.08 0.35 -8.15
C GLU A 80 5.82 -0.44 -8.52
N LEU A 81 4.65 0.20 -8.41
CA LEU A 81 3.37 -0.44 -8.72
C LEU A 81 3.03 -0.28 -10.20
N LYS A 82 2.58 -1.37 -10.84
CA LYS A 82 2.24 -1.39 -12.27
C LYS A 82 0.84 -1.89 -12.50
N VAL A 83 0.10 -1.24 -13.39
CA VAL A 83 -1.14 -1.77 -13.94
C VAL A 83 -0.83 -3.08 -14.67
N GLY A 84 -1.70 -4.08 -14.53
CA GLY A 84 -1.50 -5.42 -15.12
C GLY A 84 -0.69 -6.39 -14.26
N GLN A 85 -0.09 -5.96 -13.16
CA GLN A 85 0.54 -6.89 -12.21
C GLN A 85 -0.52 -7.65 -11.41
N ARG A 86 -0.16 -8.83 -10.87
CA ARG A 86 -1.07 -9.65 -10.06
C ARG A 86 -1.36 -8.97 -8.72
N ILE A 87 -2.63 -8.66 -8.45
CA ILE A 87 -3.03 -7.94 -7.23
C ILE A 87 -2.82 -8.78 -5.97
N TYR A 88 -2.98 -10.10 -6.08
CA TYR A 88 -2.94 -11.02 -4.96
C TYR A 88 -1.50 -11.40 -4.54
N THR A 89 -0.51 -11.27 -5.44
CA THR A 89 0.91 -11.55 -5.12
C THR A 89 1.61 -10.39 -4.44
N LEU A 90 1.01 -9.19 -4.46
CA LEU A 90 1.58 -8.04 -3.76
C LEU A 90 1.74 -8.37 -2.27
N SER A 91 2.77 -7.83 -1.63
CA SER A 91 2.86 -7.79 -0.18
C SER A 91 2.67 -6.34 0.26
N LYS A 92 1.72 -6.08 1.16
CA LYS A 92 1.36 -4.70 1.54
C LYS A 92 2.55 -4.07 2.25
N THR A 93 3.04 -4.77 3.26
CA THR A 93 4.23 -4.40 4.03
C THR A 93 5.43 -4.12 3.14
N LYS A 94 5.74 -5.01 2.17
CA LYS A 94 6.89 -4.77 1.27
C LYS A 94 6.70 -3.59 0.34
N VAL A 95 5.47 -3.23 -0.01
CA VAL A 95 5.17 -2.07 -0.85
C VAL A 95 5.27 -0.80 0.01
N GLU A 96 4.67 -0.81 1.19
CA GLU A 96 4.68 0.32 2.14
C GLU A 96 6.11 0.65 2.63
N GLU A 97 6.98 -0.36 2.77
CA GLU A 97 8.40 -0.20 3.11
C GLU A 97 9.26 0.42 2.00
N LYS A 98 8.78 0.50 0.76
CA LYS A 98 9.55 1.08 -0.36
C LYS A 98 9.58 2.60 -0.35
N ILE A 99 8.72 3.24 0.44
CA ILE A 99 8.63 4.70 0.43
C ILE A 99 9.95 5.32 0.92
N ASN A 100 10.46 6.30 0.18
CA ASN A 100 11.66 7.03 0.55
C ASN A 100 11.29 8.08 1.60
N THR A 101 11.85 7.91 2.80
CA THR A 101 11.68 8.86 3.90
C THR A 101 12.37 10.20 3.65
N GLU A 102 13.19 10.36 2.61
CA GLU A 102 13.81 11.64 2.26
C GLU A 102 12.84 12.63 1.59
N GLY A 103 11.76 12.12 0.99
CA GLY A 103 10.73 12.93 0.32
C GLY A 103 9.74 13.63 1.26
N LEU A 104 8.62 14.08 0.70
CA LEU A 104 7.51 14.68 1.47
C LEU A 104 6.49 13.65 1.97
N VAL A 105 6.68 12.37 1.66
CA VAL A 105 5.80 11.30 2.14
C VAL A 105 6.32 10.77 3.46
N GLU A 106 5.45 10.69 4.47
CA GLU A 106 5.75 10.09 5.76
C GLU A 106 5.44 8.60 5.75
N ARG A 107 4.27 8.22 5.20
CA ARG A 107 3.79 6.84 5.18
C ARG A 107 2.77 6.62 4.08
N VAL A 108 2.69 5.38 3.60
CA VAL A 108 1.63 4.91 2.71
C VAL A 108 0.87 3.76 3.36
N ASP A 109 -0.43 3.67 3.13
CA ASP A 109 -1.27 2.51 3.44
C ASP A 109 -1.93 1.99 2.15
N VAL A 110 -1.68 0.72 1.83
CA VAL A 110 -2.16 0.09 0.61
C VAL A 110 -3.38 -0.79 0.88
N LYS A 111 -4.54 -0.41 0.33
CA LYS A 111 -5.77 -1.19 0.41
C LYS A 111 -6.09 -1.84 -0.93
N ARG A 112 -6.25 -3.15 -0.91
CA ARG A 112 -6.55 -3.95 -2.11
C ARG A 112 -8.03 -4.28 -2.16
N LYS A 113 -8.67 -3.97 -3.27
CA LYS A 113 -10.04 -4.36 -3.56
C LYS A 113 -10.01 -5.43 -4.66
N LEU A 114 -9.83 -6.68 -4.24
CA LEU A 114 -9.65 -7.82 -5.15
C LEU A 114 -10.81 -7.99 -6.13
N PHE A 115 -12.06 -7.78 -5.68
CA PHE A 115 -13.25 -7.89 -6.52
C PHE A 115 -13.36 -6.78 -7.58
N GLU A 116 -12.86 -5.59 -7.27
CA GLU A 116 -12.89 -4.42 -8.16
C GLU A 116 -11.62 -4.31 -9.02
N GLN A 117 -10.63 -5.19 -8.81
CA GLN A 117 -9.31 -5.12 -9.44
C GLN A 117 -8.63 -3.76 -9.21
N HIS A 118 -8.88 -3.18 -8.03
CA HIS A 118 -8.51 -1.80 -7.70
C HIS A 118 -7.60 -1.72 -6.47
N LEU A 119 -6.75 -0.70 -6.44
CA LEU A 119 -5.81 -0.47 -5.36
C LEU A 119 -5.90 0.99 -4.89
N ASP A 120 -6.37 1.18 -3.66
CA ASP A 120 -6.35 2.48 -3.00
C ASP A 120 -4.99 2.64 -2.30
N ILE A 121 -4.31 3.74 -2.59
CA ILE A 121 -3.04 4.13 -1.98
C ILE A 121 -3.31 5.37 -1.14
N VAL A 122 -3.36 5.21 0.18
CA VAL A 122 -3.58 6.32 1.10
C VAL A 122 -2.25 6.88 1.54
N VAL A 123 -1.94 8.10 1.14
CA VAL A 123 -0.69 8.79 1.46
C VAL A 123 -0.89 9.61 2.73
N THR A 124 0.10 9.55 3.62
CA THR A 124 0.29 10.48 4.73
C THR A 124 1.52 11.31 4.39
N GLU A 125 1.28 12.58 4.05
CA GLU A 125 2.35 13.54 3.78
C GLU A 125 2.89 14.11 5.10
N LYS A 126 4.18 14.44 5.10
CA LYS A 126 4.81 15.12 6.24
C LYS A 126 4.16 16.48 6.47
N PRO A 127 4.12 16.98 7.72
CA PRO A 127 3.62 18.34 7.98
C PRO A 127 4.46 19.38 7.24
N ILE A 128 3.83 20.09 6.31
CA ILE A 128 4.47 21.16 5.55
C ILE A 128 4.27 22.48 6.29
N LEU A 129 5.36 23.22 6.51
CA LEU A 129 5.33 24.44 7.32
C LEU A 129 5.50 25.71 6.49
N ALA A 130 6.41 25.71 5.52
CA ALA A 130 6.83 26.94 4.87
C ALA A 130 7.21 26.73 3.41
N TYR A 131 7.36 27.85 2.69
CA TYR A 131 7.92 27.89 1.35
C TYR A 131 8.86 29.10 1.17
N SER A 132 9.78 29.02 0.22
CA SER A 132 10.56 30.17 -0.25
C SER A 132 10.62 30.17 -1.77
N ASP A 133 10.70 31.37 -2.37
CA ASP A 133 10.84 31.47 -3.81
C ASP A 133 12.30 31.22 -4.19
N LEU A 134 12.53 30.29 -5.12
CA LEU A 134 13.87 29.98 -5.61
C LEU A 134 14.24 30.90 -6.78
N ASN A 135 13.26 31.18 -7.63
CA ASN A 135 13.33 32.11 -8.75
C ASN A 135 11.90 32.51 -9.17
N GLU A 136 11.73 33.29 -10.24
CA GLU A 136 10.40 33.71 -10.71
C GLU A 136 9.48 32.53 -11.11
N GLN A 137 10.06 31.39 -11.47
CA GLN A 137 9.36 30.23 -12.02
C GLN A 137 9.19 29.10 -11.01
N GLN A 138 9.92 29.09 -9.89
CA GLN A 138 9.97 27.96 -8.97
C GLN A 138 10.04 28.41 -7.52
N PHE A 139 9.48 27.58 -6.65
CA PHE A 139 9.55 27.73 -5.19
C PHE A 139 9.88 26.39 -4.54
N ILE A 140 10.49 26.45 -3.37
CA ILE A 140 10.80 25.30 -2.54
C ILE A 140 9.86 25.28 -1.34
N VAL A 141 9.42 24.08 -0.98
CA VAL A 141 8.55 23.82 0.17
C VAL A 141 9.33 23.04 1.21
N TYR A 142 9.11 23.35 2.48
CA TYR A 142 9.80 22.77 3.62
C TYR A 142 8.84 22.01 4.54
N ALA A 143 9.15 20.74 4.78
CA ALA A 143 8.51 19.92 5.78
C ALA A 143 9.10 20.17 7.17
N ALA A 144 8.35 19.80 8.22
CA ALA A 144 8.73 20.01 9.62
C ALA A 144 10.03 19.32 10.04
N ASP A 145 10.43 18.26 9.35
CA ASP A 145 11.69 17.54 9.57
C ASP A 145 12.87 18.10 8.77
N GLY A 146 12.63 19.13 7.95
CA GLY A 146 13.62 19.74 7.07
C GLY A 146 13.66 19.14 5.66
N SER A 147 12.87 18.11 5.33
CA SER A 147 12.75 17.64 3.94
C SER A 147 12.21 18.75 3.04
N THR A 148 12.70 18.79 1.80
CA THR A 148 12.34 19.84 0.85
C THR A 148 11.92 19.30 -0.50
N LYS A 149 11.06 20.05 -1.19
CA LYS A 149 10.70 19.77 -2.59
C LYS A 149 10.48 21.05 -3.38
N ILE A 150 10.92 21.05 -4.64
CA ILE A 150 10.76 22.18 -5.55
C ILE A 150 9.50 21.99 -6.37
N PHE A 151 8.76 23.08 -6.55
CA PHE A 151 7.56 23.16 -7.36
C PHE A 151 7.64 24.33 -8.34
N GLU A 152 7.00 24.15 -9.49
CA GLU A 152 6.75 25.23 -10.44
C GLU A 152 5.74 26.22 -9.86
N ASN A 153 5.97 27.51 -10.10
CA ASN A 153 5.15 28.63 -9.63
C ASN A 153 3.76 28.68 -10.29
N SER A 154 3.44 27.74 -11.19
CA SER A 154 2.08 27.46 -11.65
C SER A 154 1.21 26.85 -10.54
N ARG A 155 1.81 26.18 -9.54
CA ARG A 155 1.14 25.56 -8.38
C ARG A 155 0.97 26.51 -7.19
N LYS A 156 0.49 27.74 -7.44
CA LYS A 156 0.32 28.76 -6.38
C LYS A 156 -0.69 28.36 -5.31
N ASP A 157 -1.62 27.45 -5.64
CA ASP A 157 -2.58 26.83 -4.73
C ASP A 157 -1.92 26.14 -3.52
N LEU A 158 -0.66 25.72 -3.67
CA LEU A 158 0.09 25.06 -2.60
C LEU A 158 0.64 26.04 -1.56
N LYS A 159 0.71 27.34 -1.86
CA LYS A 159 1.30 28.36 -1.00
C LYS A 159 0.35 28.91 0.07
N SER A 160 -0.96 28.74 -0.10
CA SER A 160 -2.00 29.50 0.64
C SER A 160 -1.95 29.35 2.16
N ASP A 161 -1.47 28.20 2.65
CA ASP A 161 -1.51 27.83 4.06
C ASP A 161 -0.10 27.74 4.67
N LEU A 162 0.92 28.21 3.92
CA LEU A 162 2.33 28.04 4.27
C LEU A 162 2.95 29.37 4.67
N ILE A 163 3.90 29.30 5.61
CA ILE A 163 4.70 30.45 6.03
C ILE A 163 5.66 30.82 4.90
N TYR A 164 5.71 32.10 4.53
CA TYR A 164 6.75 32.58 3.63
C TYR A 164 8.08 32.69 4.36
N LEU A 165 9.12 32.03 3.84
CA LEU A 165 10.46 32.05 4.41
C LEU A 165 11.38 32.93 3.55
N ASN A 166 11.71 34.11 4.06
CA ASN A 166 12.63 35.04 3.40
C ASN A 166 14.05 34.84 3.92
N VAL A 167 14.67 33.72 3.51
CA VAL A 167 16.03 33.34 3.90
C VAL A 167 16.77 32.81 2.68
N ASN A 168 17.85 33.50 2.29
CA ASN A 168 18.64 33.16 1.09
C ASN A 168 19.62 32.00 1.30
N ASP A 169 19.92 31.66 2.56
CA ASP A 169 20.85 30.60 2.94
C ASP A 169 20.09 29.33 3.34
N SER A 170 20.40 28.19 2.70
CA SER A 170 19.68 26.93 2.90
C SER A 170 19.90 26.31 4.29
N GLU A 171 21.08 26.47 4.88
CA GLU A 171 21.36 25.97 6.22
C GLU A 171 20.59 26.78 7.26
N LEU A 172 20.57 28.10 7.11
CA LEU A 172 19.79 28.98 7.96
C LEU A 172 18.29 28.74 7.80
N ALA A 173 17.82 28.54 6.57
CA ALA A 173 16.43 28.18 6.29
C ALA A 173 16.04 26.91 7.05
N THR A 174 16.85 25.85 6.96
CA THR A 174 16.61 24.59 7.68
C THR A 174 16.54 24.79 9.20
N ARG A 175 17.41 25.62 9.78
CA ARG A 175 17.37 25.95 11.21
C ARG A 175 16.08 26.67 11.61
N VAL A 176 15.62 27.61 10.78
CA VAL A 176 14.34 28.31 11.01
C VAL A 176 13.18 27.31 10.96
N ILE A 177 13.16 26.40 9.99
CA ILE A 177 12.13 25.36 9.88
C ILE A 177 12.09 24.45 11.11
N LEU A 178 13.25 23.98 11.57
CA LEU A 178 13.31 23.14 12.76
C LEU A 178 12.87 23.90 14.03
N ALA A 179 13.16 25.19 14.12
CA ALA A 179 12.66 26.03 15.21
C ALA A 179 11.14 26.20 15.13
N LEU A 180 10.60 26.45 13.94
CA LEU A 180 9.15 26.53 13.69
C LEU A 180 8.45 25.22 14.04
N ALA A 181 9.03 24.07 13.67
CA ALA A 181 8.47 22.75 13.99
C ALA A 181 8.32 22.48 15.49
N GLY A 182 9.14 23.13 16.33
CA GLY A 182 9.06 23.04 17.79
C GLY A 182 8.07 24.02 18.45
N MET A 183 7.45 24.92 17.68
CA MET A 183 6.51 25.90 18.22
C MET A 183 5.12 25.31 18.47
N ASP A 184 4.36 25.97 19.35
CA ASP A 184 2.96 25.61 19.56
C ASP A 184 2.14 25.78 18.26
N PRO A 185 1.31 24.80 17.87
CA PRO A 185 0.53 24.84 16.63
C PRO A 185 -0.41 26.06 16.51
N ILE A 186 -0.90 26.60 17.62
CA ILE A 186 -1.78 27.78 17.63
C ILE A 186 -0.97 29.02 17.25
N ILE A 187 0.26 29.12 17.74
CA ILE A 187 1.15 30.23 17.40
C ILE A 187 1.54 30.14 15.92
N LEU A 188 1.94 28.95 15.45
CA LEU A 188 2.30 28.68 14.06
C LEU A 188 1.24 29.16 13.06
N LYS A 189 -0.05 28.90 13.34
CA LYS A 189 -1.17 29.33 12.47
C LYS A 189 -1.30 30.84 12.31
N ASN A 190 -0.72 31.62 13.21
CA ASN A 190 -0.74 33.09 13.17
C ASN A 190 0.53 33.68 12.53
N VAL A 191 1.48 32.83 12.13
CA VAL A 191 2.70 33.26 11.44
C VAL A 191 2.44 33.22 9.93
N SER A 192 2.60 34.36 9.26
CA SER A 192 2.55 34.43 7.80
C SER A 192 3.94 34.46 7.16
N GLU A 193 4.94 34.96 7.89
CA GLU A 193 6.29 35.18 7.37
C GLU A 193 7.34 34.94 8.45
N ALA A 194 8.47 34.38 8.05
CA ALA A 194 9.67 34.23 8.85
C ALA A 194 10.88 34.82 8.11
N THR A 195 11.64 35.67 8.81
CA THR A 195 12.85 36.33 8.29
C THR A 195 13.95 36.30 9.33
N ILE A 196 15.21 36.43 8.89
CA ILE A 196 16.39 36.52 9.76
C ILE A 196 16.89 37.96 9.73
N ALA A 197 16.92 38.60 10.91
CA ALA A 197 17.52 39.92 11.09
C ALA A 197 18.86 39.81 11.85
N PRO A 198 19.89 40.58 11.47
CA PRO A 198 21.15 40.63 12.22
C PRO A 198 20.93 41.24 13.61
N VAL A 199 21.52 40.63 14.64
CA VAL A 199 21.31 41.01 16.05
C VAL A 199 22.08 42.30 16.43
N SER A 200 23.09 42.71 15.66
CA SER A 200 23.80 43.98 15.85
C SER A 200 24.43 44.44 14.54
N TYR A 201 24.17 45.70 14.15
CA TYR A 201 24.96 46.38 13.12
C TYR A 201 26.35 46.63 13.69
N ASP A 202 27.39 46.17 12.99
CA ASP A 202 28.75 46.58 13.29
C ASP A 202 28.86 48.09 13.00
N GLN A 203 29.03 48.90 14.05
CA GLN A 203 29.12 50.36 13.94
C GLN A 203 30.25 50.81 12.99
N GLN A 204 31.18 49.92 12.66
CA GLN A 204 32.29 50.16 11.74
C GLN A 204 31.85 50.27 10.26
N LEU A 205 30.68 49.75 9.88
CA LEU A 205 30.16 49.83 8.50
C LEU A 205 29.41 51.14 8.18
N LEU A 206 29.17 51.99 9.17
CA LEU A 206 28.50 53.30 9.01
C LEU A 206 29.49 54.48 8.86
N GLN A 207 30.78 54.20 8.70
CA GLN A 207 31.77 55.21 8.32
C GLN A 207 31.97 55.21 6.80
N LEU A 208 31.03 55.84 6.08
CA LEU A 208 31.24 56.33 4.72
C LEU A 208 30.73 57.76 4.60
#